data_AF-A0A9D7J809-F1
#
_entry.id   AF-A0A9D7J809-F1
#
_cell.length_a   1.000
_cell.length_b   1.000
_cell.length_c   1.000
_cell.angle_alpha   90.00
_cell.angle_beta   90.00
_cell.angle_gamma   90.00
#
_symmetry.space_group_name_H-M   'P 1'
#
loop_
_entity.id
_entity.type
_entity.pdbx_description
1 polymer ?
#
loop_
_entity_poly.entity_id
_entity_poly.type
_entity_poly.pdbx_seq_one_letter_code
_entity_poly.pdbx_strand_id
1 'polypeptide(L)'
;MHPSQRHPLRLHIPDQLSEDRSVLKTHSKARVSAAHSPVEDIAALVTAAAVISLGLFLLKSAGAATGGTEGIALLLTNTLGVDLGLAIFLLAIPFYGLGLWQKGWRFALRSAVAVTLISAMSTVSGLALGAVDVNPVYGALVGNALLGIGFLILFRHDASPAGFSIVSLIAQDKLGWRAGHVQLAFDTLIVTSALVFAPPSTVLLSACGVAMLSLVLILNHRPGRYLAT
;
A
#
# COMPACT_ATOMS: atom_id res chain seq x y z
N MET A 1 -75.85 33.77 -24.96
CA MET A 1 -74.37 33.74 -24.93
C MET A 1 -73.94 33.65 -23.46
N HIS A 2 -73.49 32.49 -23.00
CA HIS A 2 -72.96 32.27 -21.64
C HIS A 2 -71.68 31.42 -21.78
N PRO A 3 -70.51 31.83 -21.26
CA PRO A 3 -69.25 31.15 -21.52
C PRO A 3 -69.03 29.94 -20.60
N SER A 4 -68.50 28.85 -21.16
CA SER A 4 -68.15 27.62 -20.47
C SER A 4 -66.98 27.83 -19.50
N GLN A 5 -67.16 27.51 -18.22
CA GLN A 5 -66.04 27.38 -17.28
C GLN A 5 -65.36 26.03 -17.46
N ARG A 6 -64.07 26.02 -17.83
CA ARG A 6 -63.23 24.82 -17.82
C ARG A 6 -62.63 24.66 -16.43
N HIS A 7 -62.96 23.57 -15.76
CA HIS A 7 -62.34 23.15 -14.51
C HIS A 7 -60.98 22.49 -14.83
N PRO A 8 -59.84 22.97 -14.33
CA PRO A 8 -58.57 22.28 -14.55
C PRO A 8 -58.49 21.05 -13.63
N LEU A 9 -58.39 19.87 -14.22
CA LEU A 9 -58.04 18.62 -13.54
C LEU A 9 -56.70 18.80 -12.81
N ARG A 10 -56.75 19.03 -11.49
CA ARG A 10 -55.57 18.88 -10.63
C ARG A 10 -55.25 17.39 -10.55
N LEU A 11 -54.22 16.97 -11.29
CA LEU A 11 -53.55 15.69 -11.08
C LEU A 11 -53.05 15.66 -9.63
N HIS A 12 -53.76 14.92 -8.78
CA HIS A 12 -53.36 14.65 -7.41
C HIS A 12 -52.20 13.64 -7.47
N ILE A 13 -50.96 14.14 -7.57
CA ILE A 13 -49.76 13.30 -7.46
C ILE A 13 -49.68 12.86 -6.00
N PRO A 14 -49.82 11.56 -5.68
CA PRO A 14 -49.75 11.09 -4.30
C PRO A 14 -48.37 11.38 -3.69
N ASP A 15 -48.36 11.68 -2.40
CA ASP A 15 -47.20 12.08 -1.57
C ASP A 15 -46.09 10.99 -1.46
N GLN A 16 -46.27 9.87 -2.15
CA GLN A 16 -45.35 8.74 -2.23
C GLN A 16 -43.95 9.14 -2.74
N LEU A 17 -43.85 10.15 -3.61
CA LEU A 17 -42.57 10.67 -4.10
C LEU A 17 -41.77 11.43 -3.04
N SER A 18 -42.42 11.98 -2.01
CA SER A 18 -41.75 12.68 -0.91
C SER A 18 -41.28 11.68 0.15
N GLU A 19 -42.08 10.65 0.42
CA GLU A 19 -41.73 9.50 1.27
C GLU A 19 -40.55 8.73 0.68
N ASP A 20 -40.59 8.35 -0.61
CA ASP A 20 -39.48 7.66 -1.29
C ASP A 20 -38.19 8.48 -1.25
N ARG A 21 -38.27 9.81 -1.41
CA ARG A 21 -37.10 10.70 -1.30
C ARG A 21 -36.56 10.76 0.13
N SER A 22 -37.41 10.64 1.14
CA SER A 22 -36.98 10.62 2.54
C SER A 22 -36.36 9.27 2.92
N VAL A 23 -36.91 8.16 2.43
CA VAL A 23 -36.37 6.80 2.57
C VAL A 23 -35.02 6.68 1.84
N LEU A 24 -34.91 7.20 0.60
CA LEU A 24 -33.65 7.28 -0.14
C LEU A 24 -32.60 8.16 0.56
N LYS A 25 -33.01 9.29 1.16
CA LYS A 25 -32.08 10.14 1.94
C LYS A 25 -31.64 9.48 3.24
N THR A 26 -32.48 8.65 3.85
CA THR A 26 -32.18 7.94 5.10
C THR A 26 -31.23 6.77 4.86
N HIS A 27 -31.41 6.02 3.77
CA HIS A 27 -30.47 4.96 3.36
C HIS A 27 -29.14 5.49 2.81
N SER A 28 -29.10 6.70 2.24
CA SER A 28 -27.87 7.34 1.77
C SER A 28 -26.98 7.87 2.92
N LYS A 29 -27.58 8.28 4.05
CA LYS A 29 -26.85 8.78 5.23
C LYS A 29 -26.25 7.71 6.13
N ALA A 30 -26.60 6.43 5.95
CA ALA A 30 -26.18 5.32 6.80
C ALA A 30 -25.03 4.48 6.22
N ARG A 31 -24.09 5.10 5.50
CA ARG A 31 -22.76 4.50 5.25
C ARG A 31 -21.69 5.40 5.87
N VAL A 32 -21.73 5.51 7.19
CA VAL A 32 -20.55 5.94 7.95
C VAL A 32 -19.64 4.72 7.99
N SER A 33 -18.59 4.70 7.17
CA SER A 33 -17.56 3.65 7.26
C SER A 33 -17.07 3.59 8.71
N ALA A 34 -17.14 2.43 9.35
CA ALA A 34 -16.58 2.28 10.69
C ALA A 34 -15.07 2.59 10.63
N ALA A 35 -14.67 3.74 11.19
CA ALA A 35 -13.27 4.09 11.32
C ALA A 35 -12.59 3.06 12.25
N HIS A 36 -11.43 2.53 11.85
CA HIS A 36 -10.67 1.59 12.66
C HIS A 36 -10.37 2.19 14.04
N SER A 37 -10.40 1.33 15.06
CA SER A 37 -10.01 1.76 16.41
C SER A 37 -8.50 2.03 16.48
N PRO A 38 -8.03 2.90 17.39
CA PRO A 38 -6.59 3.13 17.56
C PRO A 38 -5.79 1.86 17.90
N VAL A 39 -6.42 0.89 18.57
CA VAL A 39 -5.81 -0.40 18.91
C VAL A 39 -5.63 -1.27 17.67
N GLU A 40 -6.63 -1.31 16.78
CA GLU A 40 -6.53 -1.98 15.49
C GLU A 40 -5.42 -1.39 14.63
N ASP A 41 -5.31 -0.06 14.59
CA ASP A 41 -4.25 0.61 13.86
C ASP A 41 -2.86 0.21 14.39
N ILE A 42 -2.65 0.25 15.71
CA ILE A 42 -1.36 -0.11 16.31
C ILE A 42 -1.04 -1.59 16.02
N ALA A 43 -1.98 -2.50 16.22
CA ALA A 43 -1.79 -3.91 15.95
C ALA A 43 -1.46 -4.16 14.47
N ALA A 44 -2.14 -3.47 13.56
CA ALA A 44 -1.88 -3.56 12.13
C ALA A 44 -0.49 -3.04 11.75
N LEU A 45 -0.06 -1.90 12.30
CA LEU A 45 1.28 -1.35 12.04
C LEU A 45 2.39 -2.30 12.51
N VAL A 46 2.26 -2.85 13.72
CA VAL A 46 3.22 -3.82 14.27
C VAL A 46 3.23 -5.11 13.43
N THR A 47 2.06 -5.64 13.10
CA THR A 47 1.95 -6.87 12.29
C THR A 47 2.52 -6.68 10.89
N ALA A 48 2.20 -5.56 10.24
CA ALA A 48 2.76 -5.23 8.93
C ALA A 48 4.28 -5.09 9.02
N ALA A 49 4.81 -4.41 10.03
CA ALA A 49 6.26 -4.26 10.21
C ALA A 49 6.96 -5.61 10.40
N ALA A 50 6.37 -6.53 11.18
CA ALA A 50 6.89 -7.88 11.38
C ALA A 50 6.92 -8.68 10.07
N VAL A 51 5.82 -8.64 9.31
CA VAL A 51 5.71 -9.36 8.04
C VAL A 51 6.66 -8.79 6.97
N ILE A 52 6.74 -7.46 6.86
CA ILE A 52 7.63 -6.78 5.92
C ILE A 52 9.09 -7.05 6.26
N SER A 53 9.48 -6.89 7.53
CA SER A 53 10.87 -7.13 7.96
C SER A 53 11.31 -8.58 7.74
N LEU A 54 10.43 -9.56 7.98
CA LEU A 54 10.71 -10.96 7.66
C LEU A 54 10.86 -11.16 6.15
N GLY A 55 9.99 -10.56 5.34
CA GLY A 55 10.10 -10.61 3.87
C GLY A 55 11.42 -10.03 3.36
N LEU A 56 11.84 -8.89 3.91
CA LEU A 56 13.13 -8.25 3.61
C LEU A 56 14.32 -9.09 4.05
N PHE A 57 14.23 -9.75 5.21
CA PHE A 57 15.24 -10.69 5.67
C PHE A 57 15.41 -11.85 4.69
N LEU A 58 14.32 -12.48 4.25
CA LEU A 58 14.38 -13.57 3.26
C LEU A 58 14.98 -13.12 1.92
N LEU A 59 14.63 -11.93 1.46
CA LEU A 59 15.19 -11.35 0.24
C LEU A 59 16.69 -11.14 0.36
N LYS A 60 17.13 -10.52 1.47
CA LYS A 60 18.54 -10.32 1.78
C LYS A 60 19.30 -11.63 1.81
N SER A 61 18.79 -12.65 2.53
CA SER A 61 19.42 -13.97 2.64
C SER A 61 19.49 -14.72 1.31
N ALA A 62 18.50 -14.53 0.43
CA ALA A 62 18.48 -15.09 -0.92
C ALA A 62 19.37 -14.34 -1.92
N GLY A 63 19.96 -13.21 -1.54
CA GLY A 63 20.66 -12.31 -2.46
C GLY A 63 19.74 -11.69 -3.52
N ALA A 64 18.43 -11.71 -3.30
CA ALA A 64 17.42 -11.20 -4.22
C ALA A 64 17.02 -9.77 -3.85
N ALA A 65 16.53 -9.03 -4.84
CA ALA A 65 16.02 -7.68 -4.67
C ALA A 65 14.48 -7.65 -4.76
N THR A 66 13.92 -6.53 -4.32
CA THR A 66 12.54 -6.15 -4.59
C THR A 66 12.52 -4.82 -5.36
N GLY A 67 11.33 -4.30 -5.63
CA GLY A 67 11.12 -2.99 -6.20
C GLY A 67 11.04 -1.90 -5.14
N GLY A 68 10.59 -0.72 -5.55
CA GLY A 68 10.38 0.38 -4.61
C GLY A 68 11.66 0.82 -3.88
N THR A 69 11.45 1.49 -2.77
CA THR A 69 12.54 2.08 -1.98
C THR A 69 13.26 1.03 -1.15
N GLU A 70 12.55 -0.03 -0.79
CA GLU A 70 13.05 -1.24 -0.15
C GLU A 70 14.06 -1.97 -1.05
N GLY A 71 13.80 -2.01 -2.35
CA GLY A 71 14.73 -2.54 -3.36
C GLY A 71 16.04 -1.77 -3.37
N ILE A 72 15.97 -0.43 -3.34
CA ILE A 72 17.16 0.42 -3.22
C ILE A 72 17.88 0.15 -1.89
N ALA A 73 17.15 0.02 -0.78
CA ALA A 73 17.74 -0.28 0.51
C ALA A 73 18.49 -1.63 0.51
N LEU A 74 17.93 -2.67 -0.12
CA LEU A 74 18.59 -3.97 -0.29
C LEU A 74 19.83 -3.86 -1.18
N LEU A 75 19.77 -3.10 -2.28
CA LEU A 75 20.93 -2.85 -3.14
C LEU A 75 22.06 -2.17 -2.36
N LEU A 76 21.76 -1.11 -1.59
CA LEU A 76 22.75 -0.43 -0.74
C LEU A 76 23.32 -1.36 0.32
N THR A 77 22.47 -2.18 0.94
CA THR A 77 22.89 -3.17 1.95
C THR A 77 23.83 -4.21 1.35
N ASN A 78 23.50 -4.75 0.17
CA ASN A 78 24.26 -5.82 -0.46
C ASN A 78 25.56 -5.33 -1.11
N THR A 79 25.61 -4.08 -1.57
CA THR A 79 26.77 -3.52 -2.28
C THR A 79 27.70 -2.72 -1.38
N LEU A 80 27.15 -1.94 -0.44
CA LEU A 80 27.91 -1.04 0.43
C LEU A 80 27.98 -1.53 1.89
N GLY A 81 27.27 -2.61 2.24
CA GLY A 81 27.25 -3.14 3.60
C GLY A 81 26.53 -2.26 4.63
N VAL A 82 25.74 -1.29 4.17
CA VAL A 82 24.93 -0.44 5.05
C VAL A 82 23.89 -1.30 5.78
N ASP A 83 23.59 -0.98 7.04
CA ASP A 83 22.50 -1.66 7.75
C ASP A 83 21.16 -1.47 7.00
N LEU A 84 20.43 -2.58 6.83
CA LEU A 84 19.18 -2.58 6.07
C LEU A 84 18.12 -1.69 6.70
N GLY A 85 17.97 -1.74 8.03
CA GLY A 85 17.03 -0.89 8.75
C GLY A 85 17.37 0.59 8.56
N LEU A 86 18.64 0.95 8.71
CA LEU A 86 19.11 2.32 8.49
C LEU A 86 18.85 2.80 7.05
N ALA A 87 19.15 1.98 6.04
CA ALA A 87 18.93 2.32 4.65
C ALA A 87 17.44 2.60 4.36
N ILE A 88 16.53 1.76 4.86
CA ILE A 88 15.08 1.94 4.72
C ILE A 88 14.64 3.28 5.34
N PHE A 89 15.10 3.57 6.56
CA PHE A 89 14.70 4.78 7.28
C PHE A 89 15.17 6.04 6.56
N LEU A 90 16.45 6.10 6.15
CA LEU A 90 17.01 7.27 5.47
C LEU A 90 16.35 7.53 4.12
N LEU A 91 16.11 6.48 3.33
CA LEU A 91 15.46 6.62 2.04
C LEU A 91 13.99 7.02 2.14
N ALA A 92 13.34 6.78 3.28
CA ALA A 92 11.95 7.16 3.51
C ALA A 92 11.75 8.66 3.82
N ILE A 93 12.77 9.35 4.37
CA ILE A 93 12.72 10.77 4.75
C ILE A 93 12.10 11.68 3.67
N PRO A 94 12.54 11.66 2.39
CA PRO A 94 11.93 12.52 1.37
C PRO A 94 10.45 12.23 1.14
N PHE A 95 10.02 10.98 1.32
CA PHE A 95 8.64 10.57 1.11
C PHE A 95 7.73 10.91 2.28
N TYR A 96 8.26 11.10 3.50
CA TYR A 96 7.47 11.67 4.61
C TYR A 96 7.06 13.10 4.32
N GLY A 97 7.97 13.92 3.78
CA GLY A 97 7.65 15.28 3.35
C GLY A 97 6.57 15.29 2.27
N LEU A 98 6.69 14.38 1.29
CA LEU A 98 5.69 14.21 0.23
C LEU A 98 4.33 13.76 0.77
N GLY A 99 4.31 12.77 1.66
CA GLY A 99 3.09 12.27 2.30
C GLY A 99 2.41 13.34 3.16
N LEU A 100 3.18 14.10 3.93
CA LEU A 100 2.67 15.22 4.72
C LEU A 100 2.01 16.29 3.84
N TRP A 101 2.65 16.63 2.72
CA TRP A 101 2.14 17.65 1.80
C TRP A 101 0.89 17.21 1.04
N GLN A 102 0.82 15.95 0.58
CA GLN A 102 -0.23 15.51 -0.34
C GLN A 102 -1.35 14.69 0.29
N LYS A 103 -1.09 13.94 1.37
CA LYS A 103 -2.06 13.07 2.06
C LYS A 103 -2.44 13.58 3.45
N GLY A 104 -1.61 14.46 4.04
CA GLY A 104 -1.88 15.12 5.32
C GLY A 104 -1.19 14.46 6.52
N TRP A 105 -1.30 15.12 7.68
CA TRP A 105 -0.53 14.79 8.89
C TRP A 105 -0.78 13.40 9.46
N ARG A 106 -2.04 12.93 9.48
CA ARG A 106 -2.39 11.61 10.06
C ARG A 106 -1.76 10.46 9.28
N PHE A 107 -1.88 10.47 7.95
CA PHE A 107 -1.23 9.51 7.07
C PHE A 107 0.29 9.54 7.21
N ALA A 108 0.88 10.74 7.23
CA ALA A 108 2.32 10.91 7.34
C ALA A 108 2.86 10.37 8.66
N LEU A 109 2.19 10.65 9.79
CA LEU A 109 2.59 10.15 11.10
C LEU A 109 2.47 8.62 11.19
N ARG A 110 1.35 8.03 10.74
CA ARG A 110 1.17 6.58 10.71
C ARG A 110 2.22 5.89 9.85
N SER A 111 2.51 6.45 8.68
CA SER A 111 3.54 5.93 7.77
C SER A 111 4.95 6.07 8.36
N ALA A 112 5.27 7.19 9.01
CA ALA A 112 6.54 7.37 9.70
C ALA A 112 6.74 6.35 10.83
N VAL A 113 5.70 6.11 11.64
CA VAL A 113 5.72 5.07 12.68
C VAL A 113 5.89 3.68 12.05
N ALA A 114 5.13 3.38 10.99
CA ALA A 114 5.22 2.11 10.27
C ALA A 114 6.64 1.83 9.77
N VAL A 115 7.26 2.80 9.09
CA VAL A 115 8.62 2.65 8.56
C VAL A 115 9.66 2.59 9.67
N THR A 116 9.49 3.34 10.76
CA THR A 116 10.38 3.24 11.92
C THR A 116 10.33 1.83 12.52
N LEU A 117 9.13 1.25 12.64
CA LEU A 117 8.96 -0.14 13.08
C LEU A 117 9.57 -1.14 12.09
N ILE A 118 9.32 -0.98 10.78
CA ILE A 118 9.91 -1.84 9.73
C ILE A 118 11.44 -1.80 9.81
N SER A 119 12.01 -0.59 9.93
CA SER A 119 13.45 -0.36 10.05
C SER A 119 14.02 -1.07 11.28
N ALA A 120 13.46 -0.81 12.47
CA ALA A 120 13.91 -1.43 13.70
C ALA A 120 13.77 -2.96 13.67
N MET A 121 12.64 -3.48 13.20
CA MET A 121 12.41 -4.93 13.10
C MET A 121 13.31 -5.59 12.05
N SER A 122 13.70 -4.88 10.98
CA SER A 122 14.64 -5.41 9.98
C SER A 122 16.04 -5.56 10.56
N THR A 123 16.51 -4.57 11.34
CA THR A 123 17.77 -4.68 12.09
C THR A 123 17.71 -5.82 13.11
N VAL A 124 16.62 -5.91 13.88
CA VAL A 124 16.41 -7.00 14.85
C VAL A 124 16.37 -8.36 14.17
N SER A 125 15.67 -8.51 13.05
CA SER A 125 15.59 -9.78 12.29
C SER A 125 16.96 -10.23 11.83
N GLY A 126 17.79 -9.31 11.33
CA GLY A 126 19.17 -9.60 10.96
C GLY A 126 20.02 -10.10 12.13
N LEU A 127 19.87 -9.50 13.32
CA LEU A 127 20.58 -9.90 14.53
C LEU A 127 20.07 -11.22 15.13
N ALA A 128 18.76 -11.42 15.15
CA ALA A 128 18.12 -12.56 15.79
C ALA A 128 18.21 -13.86 14.97
N LEU A 129 18.10 -13.75 13.64
CA LEU A 129 18.14 -14.91 12.74
C LEU A 129 19.55 -15.18 12.21
N GLY A 130 20.44 -14.17 12.19
CA GLY A 130 21.80 -14.30 11.71
C GLY A 130 21.86 -14.66 10.21
N ALA A 131 22.94 -15.34 9.83
CA ALA A 131 23.11 -15.84 8.47
C ALA A 131 22.33 -17.16 8.31
N VAL A 132 21.20 -17.10 7.61
CA VAL A 132 20.40 -18.27 7.24
C VAL A 132 20.59 -18.52 5.74
N ASP A 133 20.96 -19.75 5.39
CA ASP A 133 20.99 -20.17 3.99
C ASP A 133 19.56 -20.39 3.50
N VAL A 134 19.14 -19.61 2.50
CA VAL A 134 17.79 -19.62 1.95
C VAL A 134 17.90 -19.86 0.46
N ASN A 135 17.14 -20.85 -0.04
CA ASN A 135 17.05 -21.09 -1.47
C ASN A 135 16.63 -19.78 -2.19
N PRO A 136 17.40 -19.32 -3.21
CA PRO A 136 17.14 -18.02 -3.82
C PRO A 136 15.73 -17.88 -4.39
N VAL A 137 15.20 -18.93 -5.02
CA VAL A 137 13.85 -18.93 -5.61
C VAL A 137 12.80 -18.76 -4.53
N TYR A 138 12.93 -19.51 -3.43
CA TYR A 138 12.03 -19.39 -2.29
C TYR A 138 12.08 -18.01 -1.68
N GLY A 139 13.27 -17.48 -1.36
CA GLY A 139 13.42 -16.18 -0.72
C GLY A 139 12.92 -15.03 -1.61
N ALA A 140 13.18 -15.09 -2.91
CA ALA A 140 12.69 -14.09 -3.86
C ALA A 140 11.15 -14.08 -3.96
N LEU A 141 10.51 -15.25 -4.10
CA LEU A 141 9.05 -15.33 -4.27
C LEU A 141 8.31 -15.09 -2.95
N VAL A 142 8.71 -15.80 -1.89
CA VAL A 142 8.04 -15.72 -0.58
C VAL A 142 8.33 -14.38 0.10
N GLY A 143 9.57 -13.90 0.05
CA GLY A 143 9.93 -12.59 0.63
C GLY A 143 9.13 -11.45 0.00
N ASN A 144 9.00 -11.43 -1.34
CA ASN A 144 8.17 -10.45 -2.02
C ASN A 144 6.66 -10.65 -1.79
N ALA A 145 6.17 -11.88 -1.64
CA ALA A 145 4.78 -12.12 -1.28
C ALA A 145 4.47 -11.55 0.12
N LEU A 146 5.36 -11.76 1.09
CA LEU A 146 5.24 -11.20 2.45
C LEU A 146 5.26 -9.67 2.41
N LEU A 147 6.17 -9.06 1.67
CA LEU A 147 6.18 -7.61 1.44
C LEU A 147 4.82 -7.13 0.92
N GLY A 148 4.26 -7.79 -0.11
CA GLY A 148 2.95 -7.43 -0.67
C GLY A 148 1.81 -7.54 0.35
N ILE A 149 1.83 -8.57 1.21
CA ILE A 149 0.85 -8.75 2.30
C ILE A 149 0.98 -7.62 3.33
N GLY A 150 2.19 -7.31 3.77
CA GLY A 150 2.42 -6.23 4.73
C GLY A 150 2.04 -4.86 4.18
N PHE A 151 2.33 -4.60 2.90
CA PHE A 151 1.92 -3.37 2.22
C PHE A 151 0.40 -3.24 2.20
N LEU A 152 -0.32 -4.33 1.92
CA LEU A 152 -1.78 -4.33 1.95
C LEU A 152 -2.34 -4.02 3.35
N ILE A 153 -1.72 -4.53 4.41
CA ILE A 153 -2.10 -4.21 5.80
C ILE A 153 -1.92 -2.70 6.03
N LEU A 154 -0.76 -2.13 5.67
CA LEU A 154 -0.53 -0.69 5.83
C LEU A 154 -1.54 0.16 5.06
N PHE A 155 -1.77 -0.16 3.78
CA PHE A 155 -2.70 0.59 2.94
C PHE A 155 -4.14 0.56 3.48
N ARG A 156 -4.56 -0.52 4.15
CA ARG A 156 -5.89 -0.61 4.78
C ARG A 156 -6.05 0.29 6.00
N HIS A 157 -4.95 0.62 6.68
CA HIS A 157 -4.92 1.49 7.85
C HIS A 157 -4.46 2.91 7.54
N ASP A 158 -4.55 3.33 6.26
CA ASP A 158 -4.14 4.66 5.80
C ASP A 158 -2.69 4.98 6.19
N ALA A 159 -1.83 3.99 5.98
CA ALA A 159 -0.38 4.07 6.16
C ALA A 159 0.33 3.51 4.93
N SER A 160 1.63 3.76 4.82
CA SER A 160 2.46 3.27 3.73
C SER A 160 3.85 2.92 4.24
N PRO A 161 4.54 1.94 3.63
CA PRO A 161 5.95 1.65 3.90
C PRO A 161 6.91 2.75 3.39
N ALA A 162 6.38 3.92 3.02
CA ALA A 162 7.04 5.05 2.38
C ALA A 162 7.48 4.76 0.94
N GLY A 163 8.36 5.61 0.40
CA GLY A 163 8.91 5.38 -0.93
C GLY A 163 7.94 5.63 -2.08
N PHE A 164 8.20 4.94 -3.18
CA PHE A 164 7.37 4.97 -4.37
C PHE A 164 5.93 4.52 -4.12
N SER A 165 5.67 3.77 -3.04
CA SER A 165 4.30 3.39 -2.66
C SER A 165 3.44 4.61 -2.30
N ILE A 166 4.01 5.65 -1.69
CA ILE A 166 3.31 6.92 -1.45
C ILE A 166 2.94 7.58 -2.77
N VAL A 167 3.85 7.57 -3.75
CA VAL A 167 3.59 8.11 -5.09
C VAL A 167 2.46 7.35 -5.77
N SER A 168 2.46 6.02 -5.68
CA SER A 168 1.42 5.15 -6.21
C SER A 168 0.04 5.44 -5.59
N LEU A 169 -0.01 5.66 -4.27
CA LEU A 169 -1.24 6.05 -3.56
C LEU A 169 -1.71 7.46 -3.91
N ILE A 170 -0.79 8.41 -4.13
CA ILE A 170 -1.13 9.78 -4.56
C ILE A 170 -1.67 9.76 -6.00
N ALA A 171 -1.05 9.00 -6.90
CA ALA A 171 -1.52 8.83 -8.27
C ALA A 171 -2.91 8.19 -8.31
N GLN A 172 -3.18 7.26 -7.40
CA GLN A 172 -4.52 6.70 -7.24
C GLN A 172 -5.55 7.75 -6.84
N ASP A 173 -5.27 8.55 -5.81
CA ASP A 173 -6.20 9.58 -5.33
C ASP A 173 -6.45 10.69 -6.35
N LYS A 174 -5.39 11.14 -7.03
CA LYS A 174 -5.44 12.33 -7.90
C LYS A 174 -5.79 12.02 -9.35
N LEU A 175 -5.34 10.87 -9.86
CA LEU A 175 -5.48 10.50 -11.28
C LEU A 175 -6.42 9.30 -11.49
N GLY A 176 -6.92 8.68 -10.42
CA GLY A 176 -7.78 7.49 -10.49
C GLY A 176 -7.04 6.23 -10.97
N TRP A 177 -5.71 6.26 -11.02
CA TRP A 177 -4.90 5.13 -11.46
C TRP A 177 -4.91 4.03 -10.40
N ARG A 178 -4.74 2.76 -10.81
CA ARG A 178 -4.60 1.67 -9.84
C ARG A 178 -3.20 1.72 -9.22
N ALA A 179 -3.11 1.92 -7.90
CA ALA A 179 -1.83 2.01 -7.19
C ALA A 179 -0.90 0.83 -7.51
N GLY A 180 -1.42 -0.40 -7.61
CA GLY A 180 -0.63 -1.59 -7.97
C GLY A 180 0.05 -1.51 -9.35
N HIS A 181 -0.56 -0.86 -10.35
CA HIS A 181 0.09 -0.68 -11.67
C HIS A 181 1.17 0.38 -11.64
N VAL A 182 0.95 1.47 -10.89
CA VAL A 182 1.94 2.52 -10.71
C VAL A 182 3.16 1.97 -9.96
N GLN A 183 2.91 1.17 -8.93
CA GLN A 183 3.94 0.47 -8.17
C GLN A 183 4.75 -0.46 -9.07
N LEU A 184 4.09 -1.31 -9.86
CA LEU A 184 4.76 -2.21 -10.80
C LEU A 184 5.68 -1.46 -11.79
N ALA A 185 5.29 -0.26 -12.25
CA ALA A 185 6.12 0.55 -13.12
C ALA A 185 7.41 1.00 -12.42
N PHE A 186 7.31 1.53 -11.20
CA PHE A 186 8.49 1.91 -10.40
C PHE A 186 9.37 0.70 -10.07
N ASP A 187 8.76 -0.41 -9.66
CA ASP A 187 9.47 -1.62 -9.31
C ASP A 187 10.24 -2.20 -10.51
N THR A 188 9.64 -2.18 -11.70
CA THR A 188 10.31 -2.60 -12.95
C THR A 188 11.52 -1.73 -13.26
N LEU A 189 11.42 -0.41 -13.07
CA LEU A 189 12.56 0.50 -13.26
C LEU A 189 13.72 0.17 -12.32
N ILE A 190 13.43 -0.13 -11.05
CA ILE A 190 14.44 -0.42 -10.03
C ILE A 190 15.07 -1.80 -10.22
N VAL A 191 14.28 -2.81 -10.55
CA VAL A 191 14.83 -4.14 -10.86
C VAL A 191 15.70 -4.07 -12.13
N THR A 192 15.30 -3.29 -13.13
CA THR A 192 16.10 -3.14 -14.35
C THR A 192 17.41 -2.40 -14.05
N SER A 193 17.40 -1.37 -13.20
CA SER A 193 18.64 -0.66 -12.82
C SER A 193 19.61 -1.55 -12.03
N ALA A 194 19.12 -2.60 -11.36
CA ALA A 194 19.96 -3.57 -10.68
C ALA A 194 20.88 -4.37 -11.63
N LEU A 195 20.64 -4.40 -12.95
CA LEU A 195 21.55 -5.02 -13.94
C LEU A 195 22.94 -4.39 -13.95
N VAL A 196 23.09 -3.16 -13.46
CA VAL A 196 24.39 -2.49 -13.33
C VAL A 196 25.23 -3.10 -12.21
N PHE A 197 24.59 -3.66 -11.18
CA PHE A 197 25.25 -4.10 -9.94
C PHE A 197 25.17 -5.61 -9.68
N ALA A 198 24.23 -6.32 -10.32
CA ALA A 198 23.94 -7.72 -10.05
C ALA A 198 23.91 -8.58 -11.33
N PRO A 199 24.22 -9.89 -11.23
CA PRO A 199 24.15 -10.81 -12.37
C PRO A 199 22.73 -10.89 -12.97
N PRO A 200 22.59 -11.07 -14.30
CA PRO A 200 21.28 -11.15 -14.95
C PRO A 200 20.34 -12.22 -14.35
N SER A 201 20.87 -13.34 -13.86
CA SER A 201 20.09 -14.38 -13.20
C SER A 201 19.42 -13.90 -11.91
N THR A 202 20.13 -13.12 -11.10
CA THR A 202 19.60 -12.53 -9.85
C THR A 202 18.55 -11.47 -10.17
N VAL A 203 18.78 -10.68 -11.23
CA VAL A 203 17.80 -9.68 -11.68
C VAL A 203 16.53 -10.33 -12.20
N LEU A 204 16.63 -11.37 -13.03
CA LEU A 204 15.47 -12.12 -13.52
C LEU A 204 14.66 -12.72 -12.36
N LEU A 205 15.36 -13.29 -11.38
CA LEU A 205 14.72 -13.83 -10.20
C LEU A 205 14.04 -12.75 -9.36
N SER A 206 14.70 -11.61 -9.19
CA SER A 206 14.13 -10.43 -8.50
C SER A 206 12.93 -9.88 -9.25
N ALA A 207 12.93 -9.90 -10.59
CA ALA A 207 11.79 -9.53 -11.41
C ALA A 207 10.59 -10.45 -11.18
N CYS A 208 10.81 -11.77 -11.08
CA CYS A 208 9.77 -12.73 -10.70
C CYS A 208 9.23 -12.45 -9.29
N GLY A 209 10.11 -12.14 -8.34
CA GLY A 209 9.72 -11.74 -6.99
C GLY A 209 8.88 -10.47 -6.98
N VAL A 210 9.32 -9.41 -7.67
CA VAL A 210 8.57 -8.16 -7.81
C VAL A 210 7.22 -8.37 -8.48
N ALA A 211 7.14 -9.23 -9.50
CA ALA A 211 5.88 -9.62 -10.11
C ALA A 211 4.95 -10.27 -9.08
N MET A 212 5.48 -11.10 -8.16
CA MET A 212 4.72 -11.68 -7.05
C MET A 212 4.19 -10.61 -6.08
N LEU A 213 5.03 -9.65 -5.66
CA LEU A 213 4.61 -8.51 -4.83
C LEU A 213 3.49 -7.72 -5.52
N SER A 214 3.71 -7.34 -6.78
CA SER A 214 2.76 -6.60 -7.59
C SER A 214 1.46 -7.38 -7.80
N LEU A 215 1.52 -8.70 -7.98
CA LEU A 215 0.34 -9.56 -8.10
C LEU A 215 -0.50 -9.53 -6.82
N VAL A 216 0.15 -9.66 -5.64
CA VAL A 216 -0.54 -9.55 -4.35
C VAL A 216 -1.27 -8.21 -4.25
N LEU A 217 -0.61 -7.11 -4.62
CA LEU A 217 -1.24 -5.79 -4.61
C LEU A 217 -2.36 -5.65 -5.66
N ILE A 218 -2.14 -6.04 -6.91
CA ILE A 218 -3.12 -5.88 -7.99
C ILE A 218 -4.39 -6.70 -7.71
N LEU A 219 -4.25 -7.91 -7.19
CA LEU A 219 -5.39 -8.79 -6.89
C LEU A 219 -6.16 -8.33 -5.65
N ASN A 220 -5.46 -7.86 -4.60
CA ASN A 220 -6.07 -7.60 -3.30
C ASN A 220 -6.32 -6.11 -3.00
N HIS A 221 -5.56 -5.20 -3.60
CA HIS A 221 -5.71 -3.76 -3.43
C HIS A 221 -6.55 -3.16 -4.56
N ARG A 222 -7.88 -3.25 -4.42
CA ARG A 222 -8.85 -2.60 -5.32
C ARG A 222 -9.50 -1.40 -4.63
N PRO A 223 -9.41 -0.18 -5.19
CA PRO A 223 -10.15 0.96 -4.68
C PRO A 223 -11.65 0.66 -4.71
N GLY A 224 -12.31 0.80 -3.56
CA GLY A 224 -13.76 0.62 -3.39
C GLY A 224 -14.25 -0.75 -2.91
N ARG A 225 -13.40 -1.79 -2.79
CA ARG A 225 -13.83 -3.12 -2.29
C ARG A 225 -13.56 -3.36 -0.80
N TYR A 226 -12.65 -2.59 -0.19
CA TYR A 226 -12.20 -2.74 1.20
C TYR A 226 -12.20 -1.42 1.98
N LEU A 227 -13.03 -0.45 1.55
CA LEU A 227 -13.51 0.54 2.50
C LEU A 227 -14.37 -0.28 3.47
N ALA A 228 -13.87 -0.51 4.69
CA ALA A 228 -14.62 -1.18 5.73
C ALA A 228 -16.01 -0.51 5.81
N THR A 229 -17.03 -1.27 5.41
CA THR A 229 -18.43 -0.90 5.54
C THR A 229 -18.77 -0.69 7.00
#